data_AF-A0A7X6Z4V1-F1
#
_entry.id   AF-A0A7X6Z4V1-F1
#
_cell.length_a   1.000
_cell.length_b   1.000
_cell.length_c   1.000
_cell.angle_alpha   90.00
_cell.angle_beta   90.00
_cell.angle_gamma   90.00
#
_symmetry.space_group_name_H-M   'P 1'
#
loop_
_entity.id
_entity.type
_entity.pdbx_description
1 polymer ?
#
loop_
_entity_poly.entity_id
_entity_poly.type
_entity_poly.pdbx_seq_one_letter_code
_entity_poly.pdbx_strand_id
1 'polypeptide(L)'
;DQAGLCVWRLGDTLSDYGQVSRGVCEIGPDGRLKNLREIKAIEKSGGMARFSTDGGASYESLSLDSPVSMNFWGFPASFIDRLASGFTAFLNNLPALDPLTSEYLLPIVVGQDLASGGASVQAMAVEDAWYGVTNREDKPRVMEALAEFVRQGLYPAPLWS
;
A
#
# COMPACT_ATOMS: atom_id res chain seq x y z
N ASP A 1 2.66 14.05 16.10
CA ASP A 1 3.78 13.17 15.72
C ASP A 1 4.07 13.19 14.23
N GLN A 2 5.34 12.99 13.84
CA GLN A 2 5.75 12.95 12.43
C GLN A 2 6.05 11.51 11.99
N ALA A 3 5.45 11.09 10.89
CA ALA A 3 5.68 9.80 10.24
C ALA A 3 6.17 9.98 8.80
N GLY A 4 6.69 8.92 8.20
CA GLY A 4 7.10 8.86 6.80
C GLY A 4 6.40 7.71 6.07
N LEU A 5 6.13 7.90 4.79
CA LEU A 5 5.56 6.90 3.90
C LEU A 5 6.33 6.92 2.58
N CYS A 6 6.86 5.76 2.16
CA CYS A 6 7.33 5.58 0.79
C CYS A 6 6.13 5.32 -0.13
N VAL A 7 6.06 6.03 -1.25
CA VAL A 7 4.98 5.90 -2.24
C VAL A 7 5.54 5.52 -3.60
N TRP A 8 4.82 4.64 -4.29
CA TRP A 8 5.10 4.21 -5.66
C TRP A 8 4.04 4.73 -6.61
N ARG A 9 4.33 4.74 -7.91
CA ARG A 9 3.31 4.97 -8.94
C ARG A 9 2.44 3.73 -9.09
N LEU A 10 1.11 3.90 -9.09
CA LEU A 10 0.16 2.79 -9.19
C LEU A 10 0.51 1.82 -10.31
N GLY A 11 0.77 2.34 -11.52
CA GLY A 11 1.03 1.55 -12.72
C GLY A 11 2.22 0.58 -12.60
N ASP A 12 3.23 0.95 -11.81
CA ASP A 12 4.42 0.13 -11.59
C ASP A 12 4.17 -1.01 -10.58
N THR A 13 3.03 -0.95 -9.88
CA THR A 13 2.65 -1.93 -8.86
C THR A 13 1.54 -2.89 -9.30
N LEU A 14 0.94 -2.70 -10.48
CA LEU A 14 -0.14 -3.55 -10.97
C LEU A 14 0.38 -4.88 -11.53
N SER A 15 -0.37 -5.96 -11.30
CA SER A 15 -0.15 -7.25 -11.97
C SER A 15 -0.83 -7.26 -13.34
N ASP A 16 -0.26 -7.97 -14.30
CA ASP A 16 -0.89 -8.25 -15.60
C ASP A 16 -1.86 -9.45 -15.54
N TYR A 17 -1.83 -10.20 -14.43
CA TYR A 17 -2.52 -11.48 -14.29
C TYR A 17 -3.70 -11.45 -13.32
N GLY A 18 -3.97 -10.31 -12.68
CA GLY A 18 -5.07 -10.22 -11.74
C GLY A 18 -5.18 -8.88 -11.05
N GLN A 19 -6.19 -8.79 -10.19
CA GLN A 19 -6.50 -7.59 -9.45
C GLN A 19 -5.61 -7.47 -8.20
N VAL A 20 -5.34 -6.24 -7.78
CA VAL A 20 -4.51 -5.93 -6.61
C VAL A 20 -5.23 -5.00 -5.64
N SER A 21 -4.82 -5.01 -4.37
CA SER A 21 -5.27 -4.01 -3.37
C SER A 21 -4.15 -3.00 -3.12
N ARG A 22 -4.47 -1.71 -3.11
CA ARG A 22 -3.50 -0.63 -2.88
C ARG A 22 -4.10 0.46 -2.01
N GLY A 23 -3.27 1.03 -1.13
CA GLY A 23 -3.58 2.27 -0.44
C GLY A 23 -3.33 3.46 -1.35
N VAL A 24 -4.36 3.93 -2.07
CA VAL A 24 -4.26 5.11 -2.93
C VAL A 24 -4.11 6.37 -2.09
N CYS A 25 -3.04 7.10 -2.34
CA CYS A 25 -2.65 8.28 -1.59
C CYS A 25 -3.11 9.56 -2.29
N GLU A 26 -3.50 10.55 -1.50
CA GLU A 26 -3.63 11.93 -1.93
C GLU A 26 -2.51 12.74 -1.28
N ILE A 27 -1.59 13.27 -2.08
CA ILE A 27 -0.43 14.03 -1.59
C ILE A 27 -0.68 15.51 -1.84
N GLY A 28 -0.55 16.30 -0.78
CA GLY A 28 -0.67 17.76 -0.85
C GLY A 28 0.55 18.43 -1.50
N PRO A 29 0.45 19.73 -1.80
CA PRO A 29 1.55 20.49 -2.41
C PRO A 29 2.78 20.62 -1.48
N ASP A 30 2.60 20.38 -0.19
CA ASP A 30 3.65 20.31 0.84
C ASP A 30 4.40 18.96 0.86
N GLY A 31 4.06 18.04 -0.06
CA GLY A 31 4.61 16.68 -0.10
C GLY A 31 4.10 15.80 1.03
N ARG A 32 3.02 16.18 1.71
CA ARG A 32 2.46 15.43 2.84
C ARG A 32 1.21 14.67 2.44
N LEU A 33 1.01 13.51 3.04
CA LEU A 33 -0.20 12.72 2.85
C LEU A 33 -1.40 13.48 3.43
N LYS A 34 -2.38 13.78 2.57
CA LYS A 34 -3.66 14.38 2.96
C LYS A 34 -4.71 13.31 3.23
N ASN A 35 -4.72 12.27 2.39
CA ASN A 35 -5.67 11.18 2.50
C ASN A 35 -5.06 9.86 2.02
N LEU A 36 -5.55 8.75 2.56
CA LEU A 36 -5.17 7.39 2.19
C LEU A 36 -6.41 6.52 2.16
N ARG A 37 -6.73 5.97 0.99
CA ARG A 37 -7.86 5.06 0.82
C ARG A 37 -7.36 3.69 0.36
N GLU A 38 -7.64 2.66 1.14
CA GLU A 38 -7.43 1.28 0.71
C GLU A 38 -8.49 0.94 -0.34
N ILE A 39 -8.04 0.61 -1.55
CA ILE A 39 -8.90 0.21 -2.67
C ILE A 39 -8.54 -1.23 -3.03
N LYS A 40 -9.55 -2.10 -2.99
CA LYS A 40 -9.44 -3.51 -3.38
C LYS A 40 -9.72 -3.68 -4.86
N ALA A 41 -9.31 -4.81 -5.42
CA ALA A 41 -9.69 -5.24 -6.77
C ALA A 41 -9.32 -4.25 -7.91
N ILE A 42 -8.20 -3.55 -7.80
CA ILE A 42 -7.70 -2.66 -8.85
C ILE A 42 -7.10 -3.48 -9.99
N GLU A 43 -7.47 -3.16 -11.23
CA GLU A 43 -6.94 -3.78 -12.44
C GLU A 43 -6.50 -2.76 -13.49
N LYS A 44 -5.59 -3.18 -14.37
CA LYS A 44 -5.24 -2.41 -15.57
C LYS A 44 -6.41 -2.38 -16.54
N SER A 45 -6.69 -1.22 -17.11
CA SER A 45 -7.71 -1.03 -18.14
C SER A 45 -7.21 -0.03 -19.18
N GLY A 46 -6.57 -0.55 -20.23
CA GLY A 46 -5.91 0.28 -21.24
C GLY A 46 -4.76 1.08 -20.65
N GLY A 47 -4.74 2.39 -20.87
CA GLY A 47 -3.75 3.32 -20.30
C GLY A 47 -4.05 3.82 -18.88
N MET A 48 -5.03 3.21 -18.20
CA MET A 48 -5.52 3.61 -16.88
C MET A 48 -5.61 2.39 -15.96
N ALA A 49 -5.90 2.63 -14.69
CA ALA A 49 -6.37 1.60 -13.76
C ALA A 49 -7.86 1.82 -13.45
N ARG A 50 -8.56 0.77 -13.03
CA ARG A 50 -9.95 0.87 -12.58
C ARG A 50 -10.23 -0.09 -11.44
N PHE A 51 -11.29 0.18 -10.70
CA PHE A 51 -11.82 -0.70 -9.66
C PHE A 51 -13.34 -0.54 -9.60
N SER A 52 -14.01 -1.48 -8.94
CA SER A 52 -15.46 -1.44 -8.73
C SER A 52 -15.79 -1.61 -7.25
N THR A 53 -16.75 -0.83 -6.77
CA THR A 53 -17.30 -0.93 -5.40
C THR A 53 -18.64 -1.65 -5.35
N ASP A 54 -19.22 -2.00 -6.50
CA ASP A 54 -20.57 -2.55 -6.65
C ASP A 54 -20.59 -3.91 -7.36
N GLY A 55 -19.47 -4.66 -7.29
CA GLY A 55 -19.38 -5.99 -7.87
C GLY A 55 -19.30 -6.01 -9.40
N GLY A 56 -18.85 -4.91 -10.01
CA GLY A 56 -18.60 -4.78 -11.44
C GLY A 56 -19.74 -4.13 -12.22
N ALA A 57 -20.77 -3.59 -11.56
CA ALA A 57 -21.86 -2.87 -12.22
C ALA A 57 -21.40 -1.47 -12.71
N SER A 58 -20.48 -0.85 -11.99
CA SER A 58 -19.78 0.37 -12.39
C SER A 58 -18.30 0.32 -12.04
N TYR A 59 -17.51 1.14 -12.74
CA TYR A 59 -16.08 1.24 -12.55
C TYR A 59 -15.67 2.69 -12.33
N GLU A 60 -14.86 2.90 -11.30
CA GLU A 60 -14.12 4.14 -11.07
C GLU A 60 -12.73 4.02 -11.69
N SER A 61 -12.24 5.11 -12.29
CA SER A 61 -10.91 5.14 -12.92
C SER A 61 -9.87 5.78 -12.01
N LEU A 62 -8.63 5.29 -12.10
CA LEU A 62 -7.45 5.80 -11.43
C LEU A 62 -6.35 6.06 -12.46
N SER A 63 -5.63 7.16 -12.31
CA SER A 63 -4.43 7.40 -13.11
C SER A 63 -3.36 6.36 -12.75
N LEU A 64 -2.61 5.88 -13.75
CA LEU A 64 -1.44 5.02 -13.49
C LEU A 64 -0.34 5.76 -12.72
N ASP A 65 -0.32 7.10 -12.76
CA ASP A 65 0.61 7.93 -12.00
C ASP A 65 0.13 8.22 -10.57
N SER A 66 -1.03 7.71 -10.16
CA SER A 66 -1.53 7.92 -8.79
C SER A 66 -0.53 7.35 -7.78
N PRO A 67 -0.15 8.11 -6.73
CA PRO A 67 0.75 7.61 -5.71
C PRO A 67 0.02 6.56 -4.85
N VAL A 68 0.70 5.46 -4.56
CA VAL A 68 0.17 4.36 -3.74
C VAL A 68 1.13 3.96 -2.65
N SER A 69 0.57 3.60 -1.50
CA SER A 69 1.27 2.94 -0.41
C SER A 69 1.44 1.46 -0.72
N MET A 70 2.70 1.00 -0.63
CA MET A 70 3.05 -0.43 -0.62
C MET A 70 3.35 -0.92 0.80
N ASN A 71 2.79 -0.23 1.80
CA ASN A 71 2.94 -0.52 3.22
C ASN A 71 4.39 -0.38 3.77
N PHE A 72 5.19 0.51 3.18
CA PHE A 72 6.51 0.86 3.69
C PHE A 72 6.45 2.19 4.44
N TRP A 73 6.41 2.09 5.77
CA TRP A 73 6.25 3.22 6.67
C TRP A 73 7.45 3.42 7.58
N GLY A 74 7.65 4.66 8.02
CA GLY A 74 8.48 5.02 9.15
C GLY A 74 7.65 5.72 10.21
N PHE A 75 7.68 5.23 11.45
CA PHE A 75 6.89 5.78 12.57
C PHE A 75 7.78 6.07 13.78
N PRO A 76 7.41 7.07 14.62
CA PRO A 76 8.04 7.25 15.91
C PRO A 76 7.65 6.09 16.85
N ALA A 77 8.47 5.82 17.86
CA ALA A 77 8.21 4.74 18.83
C ALA A 77 6.85 4.89 19.54
N SER A 78 6.42 6.13 19.80
CA SER A 78 5.10 6.47 20.36
C SER A 78 3.91 5.97 19.53
N PHE A 79 4.12 5.63 18.26
CA PHE A 79 3.09 5.05 17.41
C PHE A 79 2.70 3.64 17.86
N ILE A 80 3.61 2.88 18.49
CA ILE A 80 3.29 1.56 19.03
C ILE A 80 2.24 1.65 20.14
N ASP A 81 2.35 2.65 21.02
CA ASP A 81 1.36 2.87 22.10
C ASP A 81 -0.02 3.22 21.54
N ARG A 82 -0.06 3.96 20.41
CA ARG A 82 -1.29 4.26 19.68
C ARG A 82 -1.89 3.00 19.07
N LEU A 83 -1.08 2.16 18.43
CA LEU A 83 -1.54 0.87 17.89
C LEU A 83 -2.08 -0.03 19.00
N ALA A 84 -1.43 -0.11 20.16
CA ALA A 84 -1.90 -0.91 21.29
C ALA A 84 -3.27 -0.44 21.81
N SER A 85 -3.43 0.88 21.97
CA SER A 85 -4.68 1.49 22.44
C SER A 85 -5.81 1.29 21.42
N GLY A 86 -5.55 1.56 20.14
CA GLY A 86 -6.52 1.39 19.06
C GLY A 86 -6.88 -0.08 18.83
N PHE A 87 -5.94 -1.00 18.97
CA PHE A 87 -6.19 -2.43 18.86
C PHE A 87 -7.09 -2.94 19.98
N THR A 88 -6.90 -2.46 21.21
CA THR A 88 -7.80 -2.78 22.33
C THR A 88 -9.24 -2.30 22.05
N ALA A 89 -9.40 -1.07 21.53
CA ALA A 89 -10.71 -0.55 21.14
C ALA A 89 -11.34 -1.36 19.99
N PHE A 90 -10.53 -1.76 19.00
CA PHE A 90 -10.95 -2.64 17.90
C PHE A 90 -11.48 -3.98 18.43
N LEU A 91 -10.74 -4.66 19.33
CA LEU A 91 -11.15 -5.94 19.92
C LEU A 91 -12.45 -5.82 20.73
N ASN A 92 -12.62 -4.73 21.49
CA ASN A 92 -13.86 -4.48 22.22
C ASN A 92 -15.07 -4.26 21.31
N ASN A 93 -14.84 -3.74 20.11
CA ASN A 93 -15.88 -3.52 19.09
C ASN A 93 -16.07 -4.73 18.16
N LEU A 94 -15.20 -5.73 18.21
CA LEU A 94 -15.25 -6.91 17.36
C LEU A 94 -16.61 -7.65 17.41
N PRO A 95 -17.32 -7.75 18.56
CA PRO A 95 -18.65 -8.37 18.61
C PRO A 95 -19.73 -7.64 17.80
N ALA A 96 -19.53 -6.35 17.51
CA ALA A 96 -20.43 -5.56 16.65
C ALA A 96 -20.02 -5.60 15.16
N LEU A 97 -18.88 -6.23 14.85
CA LEU A 97 -18.36 -6.45 13.51
C LEU A 97 -18.43 -7.95 13.18
N ASP A 98 -18.01 -8.34 11.98
CA ASP A 98 -17.81 -9.76 11.64
C ASP A 98 -16.38 -10.18 12.03
N PRO A 99 -16.19 -11.00 13.08
CA PRO A 99 -14.86 -11.38 13.54
C PRO A 99 -14.04 -12.17 12.52
N LEU A 100 -14.69 -12.83 11.55
CA LEU A 100 -14.01 -13.66 10.55
C LEU A 100 -13.40 -12.84 9.40
N THR A 101 -13.88 -11.61 9.20
CA THR A 101 -13.48 -10.77 8.07
C THR A 101 -12.94 -9.40 8.50
N SER A 102 -13.03 -9.05 9.78
CA SER A 102 -12.55 -7.76 10.30
C SER A 102 -11.02 -7.71 10.36
N GLU A 103 -10.46 -6.58 9.90
CA GLU A 103 -9.02 -6.35 9.83
C GLU A 103 -8.65 -5.05 10.57
N TYR A 104 -7.55 -5.08 11.34
CA TYR A 104 -6.97 -3.88 11.97
C TYR A 104 -5.82 -3.35 11.11
N LEU A 105 -6.15 -2.43 10.20
CA LEU A 105 -5.26 -1.97 9.13
C LEU A 105 -4.52 -0.68 9.49
N LEU A 106 -3.21 -0.65 9.28
CA LEU A 106 -2.38 0.56 9.44
C LEU A 106 -2.92 1.77 8.66
N PRO A 107 -3.35 1.65 7.38
CA PRO A 107 -3.97 2.75 6.65
C PRO A 107 -5.15 3.41 7.35
N ILE A 108 -5.99 2.62 8.04
CA ILE A 108 -7.17 3.12 8.75
C ILE A 108 -6.73 3.94 9.97
N VAL A 109 -5.80 3.40 10.76
CA VAL A 109 -5.27 4.08 11.95
C VAL A 109 -4.60 5.40 11.57
N VAL A 110 -3.73 5.38 10.56
CA VAL A 110 -3.06 6.59 10.07
C VAL A 110 -4.07 7.58 9.49
N GLY A 111 -5.08 7.11 8.76
CA GLY A 111 -6.15 7.97 8.25
C GLY A 111 -6.91 8.70 9.36
N GLN A 112 -7.20 8.02 10.47
CA GLN A 112 -7.83 8.63 11.66
C GLN A 112 -6.91 9.66 12.32
N ASP A 113 -5.62 9.36 12.43
CA ASP A 113 -4.62 10.29 12.99
C ASP A 113 -4.45 11.55 12.09
N LEU A 114 -4.50 11.39 10.78
CA LEU A 114 -4.48 12.51 9.83
C LEU A 114 -5.74 13.38 9.97
N ALA A 115 -6.92 12.76 10.01
CA ALA A 115 -8.20 13.47 10.11
C ALA A 115 -8.36 14.23 11.44
N SER A 116 -7.82 13.69 12.54
CA SER A 116 -7.83 14.32 13.85
C SER A 116 -6.69 15.32 14.08
N GLY A 117 -5.73 15.41 13.16
CA GLY A 117 -4.52 16.22 13.31
C GLY A 117 -3.49 15.65 14.30
N GLY A 118 -3.66 14.42 14.76
CA GLY A 118 -2.76 13.75 15.70
C GLY A 118 -1.41 13.33 15.08
N ALA A 119 -1.39 13.12 13.76
CA ALA A 119 -0.18 12.80 13.02
C ALA A 119 -0.03 13.62 11.75
N SER A 120 1.21 13.66 11.25
CA SER A 120 1.52 14.26 9.98
C SER A 120 2.54 13.40 9.25
N VAL A 121 2.22 13.01 8.01
CA VAL A 121 2.98 12.00 7.26
C VAL A 121 3.68 12.67 6.07
N GLN A 122 5.00 12.58 6.03
CA GLN A 122 5.79 12.96 4.86
C GLN A 122 5.74 11.83 3.82
N ALA A 123 5.31 12.13 2.60
CA ALA A 123 5.40 11.18 1.49
C ALA A 123 6.77 11.31 0.80
N MET A 124 7.35 10.17 0.44
CA MET A 124 8.65 10.05 -0.24
C MET A 124 8.45 9.17 -1.47
N ALA A 125 8.61 9.75 -2.65
CA ALA A 125 8.50 9.01 -3.90
C ALA A 125 9.66 8.01 -4.04
N VAL A 126 9.35 6.80 -4.46
CA VAL A 126 10.32 5.75 -4.79
C VAL A 126 10.29 5.51 -6.29
N GLU A 127 11.47 5.52 -6.91
CA GLU A 127 11.65 5.29 -8.35
C GLU A 127 11.92 3.81 -8.67
N ASP A 128 12.39 3.05 -7.68
CA ASP A 128 12.64 1.61 -7.83
C ASP A 128 11.34 0.83 -8.08
N ALA A 129 11.43 -0.12 -9.00
CA ALA A 129 10.33 -1.01 -9.30
C ALA A 129 9.97 -1.88 -8.09
N TRP A 130 8.68 -1.98 -7.78
CA TRP A 130 8.18 -2.91 -6.80
C TRP A 130 8.01 -4.30 -7.42
N TYR A 131 8.63 -5.31 -6.82
CA TYR A 131 8.49 -6.71 -7.22
C TYR A 131 7.78 -7.48 -6.12
N GLY A 132 6.71 -8.17 -6.48
CA GLY A 132 5.97 -9.04 -5.59
C GLY A 132 5.20 -10.08 -6.38
N VAL A 133 5.01 -11.26 -5.77
CA VAL A 133 4.20 -12.32 -6.33
C VAL A 133 2.78 -12.17 -5.77
N THR A 134 1.90 -11.51 -6.51
CA THR A 134 0.47 -11.36 -6.13
C THR A 134 -0.30 -12.57 -6.62
N ASN A 135 -0.09 -12.93 -7.89
CA ASN A 135 -0.62 -14.12 -8.53
C ASN A 135 0.52 -15.10 -8.81
N ARG A 136 0.21 -16.39 -8.97
CA ARG A 136 1.20 -17.43 -9.24
C ARG A 136 2.02 -17.11 -10.51
N GLU A 137 1.38 -16.48 -11.47
CA GLU A 137 1.87 -16.09 -12.78
C GLU A 137 2.90 -14.95 -12.69
N ASP A 138 2.95 -14.19 -11.58
CA ASP A 138 3.97 -13.15 -11.38
C ASP A 138 5.36 -13.75 -11.07
N LYS A 139 5.41 -15.01 -10.60
CA LYS A 139 6.65 -15.65 -10.11
C LYS A 139 7.81 -15.64 -11.14
N PRO A 140 7.61 -16.02 -12.42
CA PRO A 140 8.70 -16.01 -13.39
C PRO A 140 9.33 -14.62 -13.58
N ARG A 141 8.50 -13.56 -13.60
CA ARG A 141 8.96 -12.17 -13.70
C ARG A 141 9.82 -11.77 -12.50
N VAL A 142 9.40 -12.12 -11.28
CA VAL A 142 10.16 -11.83 -10.06
C VAL A 142 11.49 -12.59 -10.03
N MET A 143 11.49 -13.87 -10.43
CA MET A 143 12.73 -14.66 -10.50
C MET A 143 13.72 -14.08 -11.49
N GLU A 144 13.25 -13.65 -12.67
CA GLU A 144 14.10 -13.05 -13.69
C GLU A 144 14.70 -11.72 -13.23
N ALA A 145 13.90 -10.86 -12.58
CA ALA A 145 14.39 -9.61 -12.02
C ALA A 145 15.50 -9.82 -10.97
N LEU A 146 15.31 -10.78 -10.05
CA LEU A 146 16.35 -11.12 -9.06
C LEU A 146 17.62 -11.67 -9.71
N ALA A 147 17.48 -12.54 -10.73
CA ALA A 147 18.63 -13.08 -11.46
C ALA A 147 19.39 -11.97 -12.19
N GLU A 148 18.69 -11.01 -12.78
CA GLU A 148 19.31 -9.85 -13.42
C GLU A 148 20.04 -8.97 -12.43
N PHE A 149 19.48 -8.70 -11.24
CA PHE A 149 20.19 -7.92 -10.22
C PHE A 149 21.50 -8.57 -9.77
N VAL A 150 21.54 -9.90 -9.69
CA VAL A 150 22.79 -10.64 -9.43
C VAL A 150 23.76 -10.53 -10.60
N ARG A 151 23.30 -10.68 -11.85
CA ARG A 151 24.14 -10.52 -13.05
C ARG A 151 24.75 -9.13 -13.17
N GLN A 152 24.00 -8.10 -12.77
CA GLN A 152 24.46 -6.71 -12.72
C GLN A 152 25.38 -6.41 -11.52
N GLY A 153 25.55 -7.36 -10.59
CA GLY A 153 26.37 -7.18 -9.39
C GLY A 153 25.74 -6.28 -8.33
N LEU A 154 24.43 -6.00 -8.40
CA LEU A 154 23.71 -5.21 -7.39
C LEU A 154 23.56 -5.99 -6.07
N TYR A 155 23.45 -7.32 -6.15
CA TYR A 155 23.38 -8.19 -4.99
C TYR A 155 24.31 -9.41 -5.13
N PRO A 156 24.91 -9.90 -4.03
CA PRO A 156 25.66 -11.14 -4.02
C PRO A 156 24.73 -12.37 -4.11
N ALA A 157 25.27 -13.49 -4.57
CA ALA A 157 24.61 -14.79 -4.57
C ALA A 157 25.57 -15.86 -4.00
N PRO A 158 25.28 -16.46 -2.83
CA PRO A 158 24.10 -16.23 -1.97
C PRO A 158 24.17 -14.90 -1.20
N LEU A 159 23.02 -14.38 -0.79
CA LEU A 159 22.93 -13.14 0.01
C LEU A 159 23.44 -13.32 1.44
N TRP A 160 23.26 -14.53 1.99
CA TRP A 160 23.67 -14.90 3.35
C TRP A 160 24.54 -16.16 3.27
N SER A 161 25.59 -16.21 4.09
CA SER A 161 26.51 -17.35 4.22
C SER A 161 26.48 -17.90 5.64
#